data_AF-A0A8H6PHW6-F1
#
_entry.id   AF-A0A8H6PHW6-F1
#
_cell.length_a   1.000
_cell.length_b   1.000
_cell.length_c   1.000
_cell.angle_alpha   90.00
_cell.angle_beta   90.00
_cell.angle_gamma   90.00
#
_symmetry.space_group_name_H-M   'P 1'
#
loop_
_entity.id
_entity.type
_entity.pdbx_description
1 polymer ?
#
loop_
_entity_poly.entity_id
_entity_poly.type
_entity_poly.pdbx_seq_one_letter_code
_entity_poly.pdbx_strand_id
1 'polypeptide(L)'
;MADLRFNPKNRSRRQMIDRTYPCRISRFLDAYGIPNVLWGEPVMNMFLIPLEANGIYFVIPDEHIDKARDLLLEAGFPPCQLGKYCGFDHPNSCHGIPYAHFNIVDLGPLDCYKPEQYGPNPREWYTLELYKKSELLWGAPEIPLGIPPANDPDYWTVKDKRLPKVAIEFQRGRVVDADYPVKIPSPARYAESLTLLFFRDNHPEETIRGLQWDTLLNDMEVVMDEHRLFKLEDLPPRTRSWFKILTETPRERTHGDAEERFGAEMREAGEVPEKSPWPSAAIMPAGWREELKEYDEMMKKKEEEEEEQMRKKEEEVKEEQNA
;
A
#
# COMPACT_ATOMS: atom_id res chain seq x y z
N MET A 1 15.14 8.73 30.13
CA MET A 1 14.80 8.80 28.67
C MET A 1 14.96 7.40 28.10
N ALA A 2 14.15 7.01 27.11
CA ALA A 2 14.33 5.73 26.45
C ALA A 2 15.68 5.74 25.71
N ASP A 3 16.62 4.88 26.09
CA ASP A 3 17.92 4.76 25.41
C ASP A 3 17.78 3.80 24.23
N LEU A 4 17.68 4.35 23.02
CA LEU A 4 17.72 3.58 21.77
C LEU A 4 19.12 3.71 21.16
N ARG A 5 19.78 2.58 20.98
CA ARG A 5 21.04 2.47 20.24
C ARG A 5 20.94 1.38 19.20
N PHE A 6 21.29 1.70 17.97
CA PHE A 6 21.44 0.72 16.90
C PHE A 6 22.64 -0.19 17.21
N ASN A 7 22.44 -1.51 17.16
CA ASN A 7 23.50 -2.48 17.37
C ASN A 7 23.69 -3.36 16.12
N PRO A 8 24.77 -3.16 15.33
CA PRO A 8 24.98 -3.89 14.09
C PRO A 8 25.32 -5.38 14.29
N LYS A 9 25.48 -5.85 15.54
CA LYS A 9 25.71 -7.28 15.85
C LYS A 9 24.40 -8.07 16.01
N ASN A 10 23.27 -7.40 16.23
CA ASN A 10 21.94 -8.03 16.26
C ASN A 10 21.37 -8.09 14.84
N ARG A 11 21.83 -9.05 14.03
CA ARG A 11 21.51 -9.14 12.60
C ARG A 11 20.43 -10.16 12.23
N SER A 12 19.81 -10.85 13.19
CA SER A 12 18.77 -11.80 12.78
C SER A 12 17.54 -11.02 12.30
N ARG A 13 17.24 -11.15 11.00
CA ARG A 13 16.06 -10.59 10.34
C ARG A 13 14.81 -10.78 11.20
N ARG A 14 14.66 -11.99 11.72
CA ARG A 14 13.58 -12.39 12.61
C ARG A 14 13.55 -11.51 13.86
N GLN A 15 14.62 -11.33 14.63
CA GLN A 15 14.59 -10.46 15.83
C GLN A 15 14.37 -8.96 15.54
N MET A 16 14.79 -8.47 14.38
CA MET A 16 14.67 -7.05 14.02
C MET A 16 13.27 -6.69 13.53
N ILE A 17 12.61 -7.60 12.82
CA ILE A 17 11.21 -7.42 12.39
C ILE A 17 10.26 -7.94 13.47
N ASP A 18 10.65 -8.94 14.26
CA ASP A 18 9.85 -9.53 15.33
C ASP A 18 9.78 -8.59 16.50
N ARG A 19 8.58 -8.03 16.67
CA ARG A 19 7.96 -7.47 17.88
C ARG A 19 8.75 -6.35 18.57
N THR A 20 10.01 -6.55 18.91
CA THR A 20 10.82 -5.68 19.77
C THR A 20 11.35 -4.43 19.10
N TYR A 21 11.78 -4.45 17.84
CA TYR A 21 12.44 -3.29 17.23
C TYR A 21 11.47 -2.16 16.86
N PRO A 22 10.32 -2.44 16.19
CA PRO A 22 9.27 -1.43 16.02
C PRO A 22 8.78 -0.87 17.36
N CYS A 23 8.66 -1.71 18.39
CA CYS A 23 8.32 -1.29 19.75
C CYS A 23 9.33 -0.32 20.36
N ARG A 24 10.63 -0.63 20.24
CA ARG A 24 11.71 0.22 20.76
C ARG A 24 11.79 1.56 20.02
N ILE A 25 11.63 1.56 18.69
CA ILE A 25 11.63 2.78 17.87
C ILE A 25 10.42 3.64 18.23
N SER A 26 9.22 3.07 18.25
CA SER A 26 7.99 3.82 18.58
C SER A 26 8.03 4.39 19.99
N ARG A 27 8.50 3.62 21.00
CA ARG A 27 8.72 4.10 22.37
C ARG A 27 9.71 5.26 22.41
N PHE A 28 10.79 5.15 21.64
CA PHE A 28 11.81 6.19 21.56
C PHE A 28 11.24 7.49 20.97
N LEU A 29 10.53 7.41 19.84
CA LEU A 29 9.90 8.57 19.21
C LEU A 29 8.85 9.23 20.12
N ASP A 30 7.96 8.43 20.74
CA ASP A 30 6.96 8.96 21.68
C ASP A 30 7.62 9.64 22.89
N ALA A 31 8.72 9.10 23.41
CA ALA A 31 9.46 9.70 24.53
C ALA A 31 10.07 11.08 24.20
N TYR A 32 10.27 11.37 22.91
CA TYR A 32 10.73 12.68 22.41
C TYR A 32 9.59 13.54 21.86
N GLY A 33 8.33 13.15 22.09
CA GLY A 33 7.15 13.90 21.69
C GLY A 33 6.87 13.83 20.18
N ILE A 34 7.23 12.72 19.52
CA ILE A 34 7.02 12.53 18.08
C ILE A 34 5.92 11.49 17.86
N PRO A 35 4.72 11.89 17.43
CA PRO A 35 3.69 10.95 16.99
C PRO A 35 4.19 10.13 15.80
N ASN A 36 3.87 8.83 15.80
CA ASN A 36 4.33 7.88 14.80
C ASN A 36 3.32 6.75 14.64
N VAL A 37 3.14 6.23 13.44
CA VAL A 37 2.29 5.04 13.22
C VAL A 37 3.04 4.08 12.30
N LEU A 38 2.98 2.79 12.62
CA LEU A 38 3.56 1.76 11.76
C LEU A 38 2.77 1.66 10.45
N TRP A 39 3.44 1.33 9.36
CA TRP A 39 2.86 1.19 8.03
C TRP A 39 3.42 -0.05 7.29
N GLY A 40 2.91 -0.29 6.08
CA GLY A 40 3.43 -1.27 5.14
C GLY A 40 3.08 -2.72 5.51
N GLU A 41 3.89 -3.63 4.98
CA GLU A 41 3.75 -5.07 5.10
C GLU A 41 3.63 -5.52 6.57
N PRO A 42 4.42 -5.01 7.55
CA PRO A 42 4.25 -5.36 8.95
C PRO A 42 2.84 -5.15 9.50
N VAL A 43 2.10 -4.15 9.00
CA VAL A 43 0.70 -3.90 9.36
C VAL A 43 -0.22 -4.91 8.66
N MET A 44 -0.02 -5.17 7.38
CA MET A 44 -0.74 -6.20 6.62
C MET A 44 -0.62 -7.59 7.26
N ASN A 45 0.58 -7.94 7.76
CA ASN A 45 0.80 -9.17 8.51
C ASN A 45 -0.03 -9.23 9.80
N MET A 46 -0.28 -8.10 10.47
CA MET A 46 -1.17 -8.05 11.64
C MET A 46 -2.64 -8.20 11.23
N PHE A 47 -2.98 -7.84 9.99
CA PHE A 47 -4.28 -8.10 9.37
C PHE A 47 -4.41 -9.50 8.77
N LEU A 48 -3.43 -10.37 9.02
CA LEU A 48 -3.35 -11.77 8.57
C LEU A 48 -3.03 -11.97 7.08
N ILE A 49 -2.56 -10.96 6.38
CA ILE A 49 -2.02 -11.14 5.02
C ILE A 49 -0.57 -11.64 5.12
N PRO A 50 -0.21 -12.76 4.47
CA PRO A 50 1.10 -13.40 4.66
C PRO A 50 2.20 -12.76 3.80
N LEU A 51 2.41 -11.44 3.94
CA LEU A 51 3.44 -10.73 3.18
C LEU A 51 4.82 -10.87 3.84
N GLU A 52 5.84 -10.94 2.99
CA GLU A 52 7.22 -10.89 3.43
C GLU A 52 7.65 -9.43 3.64
N ALA A 53 7.79 -9.03 4.91
CA ALA A 53 8.26 -7.68 5.22
C ALA A 53 9.76 -7.53 4.94
N ASN A 54 10.10 -6.51 4.15
CA ASN A 54 11.48 -6.16 3.79
C ASN A 54 12.02 -4.96 4.58
N GLY A 55 11.26 -4.45 5.54
CA GLY A 55 11.64 -3.28 6.34
C GLY A 55 10.71 -3.00 7.52
N ILE A 56 10.93 -1.84 8.14
CA ILE A 56 10.10 -1.24 9.18
C ILE A 56 9.72 0.15 8.69
N TYR A 57 8.42 0.44 8.65
CA TYR A 57 7.90 1.64 8.02
C TYR A 57 7.14 2.45 9.06
N PHE A 58 7.53 3.71 9.25
CA PHE A 58 6.81 4.64 10.12
C PHE A 58 6.32 5.85 9.32
N VAL A 59 5.06 6.21 9.52
CA VAL A 59 4.52 7.49 9.09
C VAL A 59 4.59 8.48 10.25
N ILE A 60 5.15 9.65 9.98
CA ILE A 60 5.40 10.72 10.96
C ILE A 60 4.69 11.99 10.46
N PRO A 61 4.02 12.77 11.33
CA PRO A 61 3.53 14.09 10.97
C PRO A 61 4.67 14.96 10.44
N ASP A 62 4.40 15.71 9.38
CA ASP A 62 5.38 16.46 8.61
C ASP A 62 6.22 17.41 9.48
N GLU A 63 5.60 18.07 10.46
CA GLU A 63 6.25 19.00 11.39
C GLU A 63 7.27 18.33 12.33
N HIS A 64 7.25 17.00 12.43
CA HIS A 64 8.13 16.22 13.29
C HIS A 64 9.16 15.38 12.53
N ILE A 65 9.07 15.28 11.21
CA ILE A 65 9.82 14.28 10.45
C ILE A 65 11.34 14.54 10.43
N ASP A 66 11.76 15.80 10.38
CA ASP A 66 13.18 16.18 10.51
C ASP A 66 13.75 15.80 11.87
N LYS A 67 13.02 16.12 12.95
CA LYS A 67 13.41 15.76 14.32
C LYS A 67 13.50 14.24 14.47
N ALA A 68 12.57 13.49 13.87
CA ALA A 68 12.58 12.02 13.90
C ALA A 68 13.83 11.45 13.21
N ARG A 69 14.16 11.95 12.01
CA ARG A 69 15.38 11.58 11.27
C ARG A 69 16.62 11.85 12.13
N ASP A 70 16.75 13.05 12.67
CA ASP A 70 17.95 13.47 13.40
C ASP A 70 18.14 12.66 14.68
N LEU A 71 17.07 12.37 15.43
CA LEU A 71 17.14 11.49 16.60
C LEU A 71 17.56 10.05 16.26
N LEU A 72 17.12 9.52 15.11
CA LEU A 72 17.56 8.18 14.68
C LEU A 72 19.02 8.17 14.22
N LEU A 73 19.49 9.24 13.57
CA LEU A 73 20.92 9.42 13.28
C LEU A 73 21.74 9.48 14.56
N GLU A 74 21.30 10.27 15.55
CA GLU A 74 21.95 10.36 16.87
C GLU A 74 21.92 9.01 17.62
N ALA A 75 20.86 8.21 17.43
CA ALA A 75 20.74 6.84 17.94
C ALA A 75 21.65 5.82 17.22
N GLY A 76 22.35 6.26 16.17
CA GLY A 76 23.36 5.48 15.44
C GLY A 76 22.80 4.64 14.29
N PHE A 77 21.57 4.90 13.83
CA PHE A 77 21.04 4.25 12.64
C PHE A 77 21.81 4.73 11.39
N PRO A 78 22.35 3.81 10.56
CA PRO A 78 23.16 4.19 9.43
C PRO A 78 22.28 4.74 8.30
N PRO A 79 22.44 6.01 7.87
CA PRO A 79 21.69 6.53 6.74
C PRO A 79 22.07 5.79 5.47
N CYS A 80 21.18 5.82 4.48
CA CYS A 80 21.50 5.28 3.16
C CYS A 80 22.77 5.91 2.58
N GLN A 81 23.68 5.05 2.10
CA GLN A 81 24.97 5.44 1.54
C GLN A 81 24.98 5.44 0.00
N LEU A 82 23.83 5.18 -0.63
CA LEU A 82 23.74 5.00 -2.08
C LEU A 82 23.54 6.31 -2.84
N GLY A 83 23.05 7.35 -2.16
CA GLY A 83 22.65 8.60 -2.80
C GLY A 83 21.72 8.33 -3.98
N LYS A 84 22.04 8.91 -5.16
CA LYS A 84 21.27 8.75 -6.41
C LYS A 84 21.13 7.31 -6.94
N TYR A 85 21.87 6.35 -6.38
CA TYR A 85 21.75 4.93 -6.74
C TYR A 85 20.81 4.18 -5.80
N CYS A 86 20.11 4.88 -4.91
CA CYS A 86 19.10 4.29 -4.07
C CYS A 86 17.95 3.73 -4.91
N GLY A 87 17.52 2.51 -4.61
CA GLY A 87 16.43 1.85 -5.32
C GLY A 87 15.08 2.57 -5.17
N PHE A 88 14.85 3.29 -4.07
CA PHE A 88 13.60 4.02 -3.85
C PHE A 88 13.38 5.16 -4.87
N ASP A 89 14.47 5.80 -5.32
CA ASP A 89 14.42 6.89 -6.29
C ASP A 89 14.28 6.39 -7.74
N HIS A 90 14.31 5.06 -7.95
CA HIS A 90 14.20 4.49 -9.28
C HIS A 90 12.76 4.62 -9.80
N PRO A 91 12.52 5.06 -11.06
CA PRO A 91 11.17 5.21 -11.61
C PRO A 91 10.34 3.91 -11.58
N ASN A 92 11.01 2.76 -11.65
CA ASN A 92 10.38 1.44 -11.55
C ASN A 92 10.26 0.90 -10.12
N SER A 93 10.51 1.72 -9.09
CA SER A 93 10.22 1.34 -7.71
C SER A 93 8.71 1.30 -7.50
N CYS A 94 8.23 0.18 -6.94
CA CYS A 94 6.84 0.04 -6.51
C CYS A 94 6.58 0.66 -5.12
N HIS A 95 7.63 1.02 -4.37
CA HIS A 95 7.51 1.56 -3.03
C HIS A 95 7.35 3.07 -3.03
N GLY A 96 6.60 3.60 -2.05
CA GLY A 96 6.68 4.99 -1.57
C GLY A 96 8.13 5.48 -1.50
N ILE A 97 8.41 6.76 -1.78
CA ILE A 97 9.76 7.29 -1.53
C ILE A 97 9.79 7.78 -0.08
N PRO A 98 10.56 7.12 0.81
CA PRO A 98 10.65 7.57 2.20
C PRO A 98 11.40 8.89 2.27
N TYR A 99 10.95 9.79 3.14
CA TYR A 99 11.65 11.03 3.46
C TYR A 99 13.09 10.77 3.94
N ALA A 100 13.24 9.73 4.76
CA ALA A 100 14.52 9.23 5.19
C ALA A 100 14.45 7.71 5.35
N HIS A 101 15.52 7.01 4.99
CA HIS A 101 15.64 5.58 5.27
C HIS A 101 17.04 5.21 5.77
N PHE A 102 17.08 4.17 6.59
CA PHE A 102 18.28 3.68 7.28
C PHE A 102 18.49 2.19 6.99
N ASN A 103 19.72 1.78 6.71
CA ASN A 103 20.04 0.39 6.35
C ASN A 103 20.32 -0.44 7.60
N ILE A 104 19.31 -1.15 8.09
CA ILE A 104 19.36 -1.90 9.36
C ILE A 104 20.04 -3.27 9.22
N VAL A 105 19.83 -3.98 8.10
CA VAL A 105 20.53 -5.25 7.79
C VAL A 105 20.95 -5.22 6.32
N ASP A 106 22.15 -5.74 6.04
CA ASP A 106 22.75 -5.85 4.70
C ASP A 106 22.94 -7.33 4.37
N LEU A 107 21.94 -7.99 3.78
CA LEU A 107 21.95 -9.43 3.46
C LEU A 107 21.16 -9.76 2.16
N GLY A 108 21.67 -9.38 0.97
CA GLY A 108 21.11 -9.57 -0.41
C GLY A 108 20.31 -10.82 -0.77
N PRO A 109 19.21 -10.74 -1.60
CA PRO A 109 18.68 -11.92 -2.23
C PRO A 109 19.52 -12.08 -3.48
N LEU A 110 20.12 -13.25 -3.66
CA LEU A 110 21.07 -13.46 -4.76
C LEU A 110 20.41 -13.28 -6.14
N ASP A 111 19.08 -13.39 -6.21
CA ASP A 111 18.32 -13.64 -7.42
C ASP A 111 18.10 -12.39 -8.29
N CYS A 112 18.18 -11.19 -7.70
CA CYS A 112 18.01 -9.90 -8.40
C CYS A 112 19.32 -9.11 -8.51
N TYR A 113 20.41 -9.65 -7.96
CA TYR A 113 21.71 -8.97 -7.94
C TYR A 113 22.39 -9.09 -9.30
N LYS A 114 22.81 -7.95 -9.86
CA LYS A 114 23.67 -7.87 -11.06
C LYS A 114 25.07 -7.41 -10.64
N PRO A 115 26.00 -8.34 -10.31
CA PRO A 115 27.34 -8.00 -9.84
C PRO A 115 28.09 -7.06 -10.79
N GLU A 116 27.84 -7.20 -12.09
CA GLU A 116 28.45 -6.40 -13.15
C GLU A 116 28.07 -4.92 -13.05
N GLN A 117 26.91 -4.62 -12.46
CA GLN A 117 26.38 -3.27 -12.33
C GLN A 117 26.60 -2.68 -10.91
N TYR A 118 26.73 -3.53 -9.89
CA TYR A 118 26.65 -3.11 -8.47
C TYR A 118 27.79 -3.62 -7.57
N GLY A 119 28.84 -4.28 -8.12
CA GLY A 119 30.03 -4.72 -7.38
C GLY A 119 30.02 -6.21 -7.00
N PRO A 120 30.84 -6.67 -6.04
CA PRO A 120 30.91 -8.10 -5.66
C PRO A 120 29.99 -8.52 -4.49
N ASN A 121 29.28 -7.59 -3.84
CA ASN A 121 28.45 -7.88 -2.65
C ASN A 121 26.95 -7.68 -2.93
N PRO A 122 26.13 -8.75 -2.85
CA PRO A 122 24.67 -8.63 -2.95
C PRO A 122 24.12 -7.87 -1.73
N ARG A 123 23.25 -6.89 -1.98
CA ARG A 123 22.68 -6.01 -0.94
C ARG A 123 21.16 -6.21 -0.85
N GLU A 124 20.64 -6.73 0.28
CA GLU A 124 19.23 -6.62 0.71
C GLU A 124 19.36 -5.51 1.71
N TRP A 125 18.73 -4.39 1.45
CA TRP A 125 18.57 -3.39 2.47
C TRP A 125 17.30 -3.73 3.22
N TYR A 126 17.44 -4.30 4.41
CA TYR A 126 16.37 -4.13 5.38
C TYR A 126 16.43 -2.72 5.87
N THR A 127 15.34 -2.00 5.67
CA THR A 127 15.29 -0.57 5.88
C THR A 127 14.43 -0.24 7.09
N LEU A 128 14.81 0.81 7.80
CA LEU A 128 13.85 1.61 8.56
C LEU A 128 13.53 2.82 7.72
N GLU A 129 12.26 3.02 7.44
CA GLU A 129 11.76 4.04 6.53
C GLU A 129 10.84 5.00 7.27
N LEU A 130 11.07 6.30 7.06
CA LEU A 130 10.23 7.37 7.56
C LEU A 130 9.49 8.02 6.40
N TYR A 131 8.17 8.04 6.50
CA TYR A 131 7.29 8.68 5.54
C TYR A 131 6.59 9.88 6.16
N LYS A 132 6.30 10.88 5.33
CA LYS A 132 5.45 12.00 5.74
C LYS A 132 3.98 11.57 5.78
N LYS A 133 3.25 12.06 6.77
CA LYS A 133 1.80 11.89 6.86
C LYS A 133 1.11 12.47 5.63
N SER A 134 1.51 13.67 5.18
CA SER A 134 0.92 14.32 4.00
C SER A 134 1.09 13.52 2.70
N GLU A 135 2.08 12.62 2.62
CA GLU A 135 2.39 11.84 1.42
C GLU A 135 1.74 10.46 1.42
N LEU A 136 1.37 9.90 2.59
CA LEU A 136 0.74 8.56 2.68
C LEU A 136 -0.67 8.54 3.28
N LEU A 137 -0.94 9.41 4.26
CA LEU A 137 -2.13 9.37 5.11
C LEU A 137 -2.82 10.74 5.16
N TRP A 138 -2.90 11.47 4.04
CA TRP A 138 -3.47 12.83 4.02
C TRP A 138 -4.97 12.87 4.34
N GLY A 139 -5.70 11.80 4.06
CA GLY A 139 -7.11 11.65 4.44
C GLY A 139 -7.34 11.18 5.88
N ALA A 140 -6.28 10.76 6.59
CA ALA A 140 -6.41 10.24 7.95
C ALA A 140 -6.39 11.35 9.01
N PRO A 141 -7.03 11.14 10.17
CA PRO A 141 -6.94 12.05 11.31
C PRO A 141 -5.51 12.24 11.81
N GLU A 142 -5.33 13.15 12.78
CA GLU A 142 -4.01 13.36 13.37
C GLU A 142 -3.51 12.14 14.13
N ILE A 143 -2.23 11.80 13.92
CA ILE A 143 -1.61 10.65 14.57
C ILE A 143 -1.47 10.97 16.07
N PRO A 144 -2.06 10.19 16.98
CA PRO A 144 -2.01 10.50 18.39
C PRO A 144 -0.59 10.30 18.96
N LEU A 145 -0.18 11.22 19.84
CA LEU A 145 0.99 11.01 20.68
C LEU A 145 0.69 9.95 21.74
N GLY A 146 1.56 8.95 21.89
CA GLY A 146 1.35 7.86 22.84
C GLY A 146 0.28 6.84 22.41
N ILE A 147 -0.49 6.30 23.35
CA ILE A 147 -1.41 5.17 23.12
C ILE A 147 -2.80 5.71 22.78
N PRO A 148 -3.42 5.31 21.65
CA PRO A 148 -4.78 5.71 21.32
C PRO A 148 -5.81 5.12 22.30
N PRO A 149 -7.00 5.71 22.43
CA PRO A 149 -8.11 5.12 23.17
C PRO A 149 -8.42 3.69 22.72
N ALA A 150 -8.87 2.83 23.65
CA ALA A 150 -9.11 1.40 23.35
C ALA A 150 -10.17 1.14 22.26
N ASN A 151 -11.10 2.08 22.05
CA ASN A 151 -12.15 2.01 21.05
C ASN A 151 -11.95 3.04 19.91
N ASP A 152 -10.72 3.52 19.73
CA ASP A 152 -10.39 4.45 18.66
C ASP A 152 -10.72 3.79 17.29
N PRO A 153 -11.47 4.48 16.42
CA PRO A 153 -11.87 3.94 15.11
C PRO A 153 -10.73 3.99 14.08
N ASP A 154 -9.74 4.87 14.28
CA ASP A 154 -8.76 5.23 13.27
C ASP A 154 -7.38 4.61 13.54
N TYR A 155 -7.01 4.50 14.81
CA TYR A 155 -5.72 3.99 15.24
C TYR A 155 -5.87 2.87 16.26
N TRP A 156 -5.28 1.72 15.92
CA TRP A 156 -5.19 0.58 16.83
C TRP A 156 -3.76 0.48 17.35
N THR A 157 -3.52 -0.52 18.18
CA THR A 157 -2.15 -0.90 18.55
C THR A 157 -1.87 -2.33 18.13
N VAL A 158 -0.59 -2.69 18.03
CA VAL A 158 -0.18 -4.09 17.78
C VAL A 158 -0.70 -5.08 18.84
N LYS A 159 -1.16 -4.58 20.00
CA LYS A 159 -1.75 -5.37 21.10
C LYS A 159 -3.28 -5.34 21.11
N ASP A 160 -3.92 -4.68 20.14
CA ASP A 160 -5.35 -4.42 20.15
C ASP A 160 -6.17 -5.72 20.22
N LYS A 161 -7.25 -5.69 21.01
CA LYS A 161 -8.09 -6.85 21.24
C LYS A 161 -8.98 -7.22 20.05
N ARG A 162 -9.10 -6.33 19.07
CA ARG A 162 -9.80 -6.58 17.79
C ARG A 162 -8.96 -7.42 16.83
N LEU A 163 -7.64 -7.38 16.96
CA LEU A 163 -6.74 -8.23 16.16
C LEU A 163 -6.83 -9.70 16.59
N PRO A 164 -6.91 -10.67 15.67
CA PRO A 164 -6.92 -12.10 15.98
C PRO A 164 -5.64 -12.56 16.67
N LYS A 165 -5.72 -13.56 17.54
CA LYS A 165 -4.53 -14.21 18.12
C LYS A 165 -4.05 -15.34 17.20
N VAL A 166 -3.49 -14.98 16.06
CA VAL A 166 -3.01 -15.95 15.04
C VAL A 166 -1.58 -15.61 14.70
N ALA A 167 -0.66 -16.56 14.82
CA ALA A 167 0.72 -16.44 14.37
C ALA A 167 1.08 -17.67 13.53
N ILE A 168 0.71 -17.65 12.24
CA ILE A 168 1.00 -18.72 11.28
C ILE A 168 1.88 -18.12 10.20
N GLU A 169 3.11 -18.62 10.06
CA GLU A 169 4.11 -18.11 9.10
C GLU A 169 4.29 -16.59 9.19
N PHE A 170 3.93 -15.86 8.14
CA PHE A 170 3.97 -14.40 8.07
C PHE A 170 2.74 -13.72 8.66
N GLN A 171 1.62 -14.42 8.84
CA GLN A 171 0.44 -13.89 9.51
C GLN A 171 0.74 -13.74 11.00
N ARG A 172 0.68 -12.51 11.50
CA ARG A 172 1.10 -12.17 12.87
C ARG A 172 -0.04 -11.95 13.84
N GLY A 173 -1.16 -11.41 13.34
CA GLY A 173 -2.27 -11.00 14.19
C GLY A 173 -1.81 -10.09 15.33
N ARG A 174 -2.39 -10.31 16.51
CA ARG A 174 -2.08 -9.60 17.74
C ARG A 174 -0.73 -9.98 18.32
N VAL A 175 0.08 -8.97 18.59
CA VAL A 175 1.39 -9.09 19.25
C VAL A 175 1.26 -8.98 20.77
N VAL A 176 0.79 -10.04 21.43
CA VAL A 176 0.50 -10.04 22.88
C VAL A 176 1.73 -9.68 23.73
N ASP A 177 2.89 -10.19 23.33
CA ASP A 177 4.15 -10.04 24.08
C ASP A 177 4.94 -8.78 23.68
N ALA A 178 4.35 -7.87 22.89
CA ALA A 178 4.96 -6.59 22.58
C ALA A 178 5.22 -5.82 23.89
N ASP A 179 6.46 -5.35 24.06
CA ASP A 179 6.88 -4.57 25.21
C ASP A 179 6.39 -3.10 25.12
N TYR A 180 6.02 -2.64 23.93
CA TYR A 180 5.39 -1.34 23.71
C TYR A 180 4.17 -1.46 22.76
N PRO A 181 3.06 -0.77 23.03
CA PRO A 181 1.88 -0.81 22.16
C PRO A 181 2.05 0.16 20.97
N VAL A 182 2.84 -0.25 19.98
CA VAL A 182 3.04 0.51 18.73
C VAL A 182 1.69 0.76 18.06
N LYS A 183 1.49 1.97 17.56
CA LYS A 183 0.29 2.38 16.82
C LYS A 183 0.30 1.79 15.41
N ILE A 184 -0.87 1.35 14.94
CA ILE A 184 -1.14 0.97 13.54
C ILE A 184 -2.44 1.67 13.11
N PRO A 185 -2.67 1.97 11.82
CA PRO A 185 -3.99 2.37 11.36
C PRO A 185 -4.98 1.22 11.60
N SER A 186 -6.25 1.53 11.82
CA SER A 186 -7.30 0.51 11.76
C SER A 186 -7.36 -0.10 10.36
N PRO A 187 -7.86 -1.34 10.19
CA PRO A 187 -8.02 -1.93 8.86
C PRO A 187 -8.82 -1.03 7.91
N ALA A 188 -9.90 -0.40 8.39
CA ALA A 188 -10.70 0.53 7.60
C ALA A 188 -9.91 1.79 7.17
N ARG A 189 -9.10 2.37 8.06
CA ARG A 189 -8.23 3.51 7.70
C ARG A 189 -7.10 3.11 6.76
N TYR A 190 -6.55 1.92 6.91
CA TYR A 190 -5.54 1.38 6.01
C TYR A 190 -6.10 1.21 4.59
N ALA A 191 -7.30 0.61 4.49
CA ALA A 191 -8.04 0.43 3.23
C ALA A 191 -8.39 1.78 2.55
N GLU A 192 -8.88 2.77 3.31
CA GLU A 192 -9.10 4.12 2.81
C GLU A 192 -7.81 4.74 2.27
N SER A 193 -6.73 4.67 3.04
CA SER A 193 -5.44 5.26 2.66
C SER A 193 -4.89 4.62 1.37
N LEU A 194 -4.99 3.30 1.24
CA LEU A 194 -4.62 2.60 0.00
C LEU A 194 -5.50 3.00 -1.19
N THR A 195 -6.80 3.21 -0.99
CA THR A 195 -7.71 3.68 -2.05
C THR A 195 -7.30 5.07 -2.53
N LEU A 196 -7.01 5.99 -1.59
CA LEU A 196 -6.54 7.34 -1.93
C LEU A 196 -5.19 7.30 -2.67
N LEU A 197 -4.27 6.45 -2.24
CA LEU A 197 -2.97 6.23 -2.88
C LEU A 197 -3.11 5.65 -4.30
N PHE A 198 -3.97 4.65 -4.47
CA PHE A 198 -4.29 4.07 -5.77
C PHE A 198 -4.79 5.14 -6.74
N PHE A 199 -5.81 5.93 -6.36
CA PHE A 199 -6.34 6.95 -7.26
C PHE A 199 -5.36 8.09 -7.54
N ARG A 200 -4.52 8.46 -6.58
CA ARG A 200 -3.47 9.48 -6.79
C ARG A 200 -2.37 9.00 -7.74
N ASP A 201 -1.92 7.75 -7.60
CA ASP A 201 -0.72 7.24 -8.28
C ASP A 201 -1.04 6.43 -9.54
N ASN A 202 -2.29 6.03 -9.78
CA ASN A 202 -2.69 5.20 -10.92
C ASN A 202 -3.60 5.92 -11.94
N HIS A 203 -3.94 7.19 -11.69
CA HIS A 203 -4.77 7.97 -12.61
C HIS A 203 -4.18 9.37 -12.85
N PRO A 204 -4.25 9.91 -14.09
CA PRO A 204 -4.93 9.33 -15.24
C PRO A 204 -4.12 8.21 -15.91
N GLU A 205 -2.83 8.09 -15.59
CA GLU A 205 -1.92 7.09 -16.13
C GLU A 205 -1.59 6.04 -15.08
N GLU A 206 -1.61 4.76 -15.49
CA GLU A 206 -1.22 3.66 -14.61
C GLU A 206 0.29 3.66 -14.39
N THR A 207 0.71 3.54 -13.13
CA THR A 207 2.13 3.53 -12.76
C THR A 207 2.50 2.26 -12.01
N ILE A 208 3.78 1.92 -12.03
CA ILE A 208 4.30 0.75 -11.27
C ILE A 208 3.95 0.85 -9.79
N ARG A 209 3.95 2.08 -9.25
CA ARG A 209 3.57 2.34 -7.85
C ARG A 209 2.06 2.25 -7.64
N GLY A 210 1.26 2.80 -8.56
CA GLY A 210 -0.20 2.67 -8.53
C GLY A 210 -0.66 1.21 -8.49
N LEU A 211 -0.05 0.35 -9.32
CA LEU A 211 -0.32 -1.08 -9.35
C LEU A 211 0.02 -1.79 -8.02
N GLN A 212 1.05 -1.32 -7.30
CA GLN A 212 1.39 -1.86 -5.99
C GLN A 212 0.32 -1.51 -4.95
N TRP A 213 -0.21 -0.28 -4.97
CA TRP A 213 -1.33 0.10 -4.10
C TRP A 213 -2.57 -0.70 -4.39
N ASP A 214 -2.83 -0.95 -5.67
CA ASP A 214 -3.93 -1.80 -6.11
C ASP A 214 -3.81 -3.23 -5.61
N THR A 215 -2.61 -3.81 -5.70
CA THR A 215 -2.34 -5.17 -5.19
C THR A 215 -2.63 -5.26 -3.69
N LEU A 216 -2.16 -4.28 -2.91
CA LEU A 216 -2.44 -4.21 -1.47
C LEU A 216 -3.92 -3.92 -1.17
N LEU A 217 -4.64 -3.24 -2.08
CA LEU A 217 -6.06 -2.99 -1.94
C LEU A 217 -6.88 -4.27 -2.12
N ASN A 218 -6.52 -5.11 -3.10
CA ASN A 218 -7.12 -6.43 -3.27
C ASN A 218 -6.91 -7.30 -2.02
N ASP A 219 -5.73 -7.24 -1.38
CA ASP A 219 -5.50 -7.92 -0.10
C ASP A 219 -6.46 -7.42 1.01
N MET A 220 -6.84 -6.14 0.99
CA MET A 220 -7.80 -5.60 1.96
C MET A 220 -9.23 -6.12 1.77
N GLU A 221 -9.59 -6.61 0.58
CA GLU A 221 -10.86 -7.35 0.37
C GLU A 221 -10.85 -8.65 1.19
N VAL A 222 -9.74 -9.40 1.17
CA VAL A 222 -9.56 -10.60 2.00
C VAL A 222 -9.65 -10.25 3.49
N VAL A 223 -9.04 -9.15 3.91
CA VAL A 223 -9.13 -8.65 5.30
C VAL A 223 -10.58 -8.36 5.71
N MET A 224 -11.39 -7.81 4.78
CA MET A 224 -12.80 -7.49 5.02
C MET A 224 -13.68 -8.74 5.03
N ASP A 225 -13.60 -9.57 4.00
CA ASP A 225 -14.58 -10.64 3.75
C ASP A 225 -14.24 -11.93 4.50
N GLU A 226 -12.98 -12.35 4.45
CA GLU A 226 -12.52 -13.58 5.09
C GLU A 226 -12.17 -13.35 6.56
N HIS A 227 -11.36 -12.33 6.84
CA HIS A 227 -10.84 -12.09 8.20
C HIS A 227 -11.77 -11.21 9.05
N ARG A 228 -12.71 -10.48 8.42
CA ARG A 228 -13.75 -9.68 9.08
C ARG A 228 -13.19 -8.69 10.10
N LEU A 229 -12.05 -8.07 9.78
CA LEU A 229 -11.43 -7.07 10.67
C LEU A 229 -12.07 -5.69 10.54
N PHE A 230 -12.84 -5.46 9.49
CA PHE A 230 -13.70 -4.30 9.27
C PHE A 230 -14.83 -4.69 8.31
N LYS A 231 -15.78 -3.78 8.12
CA LYS A 231 -16.91 -3.91 7.19
C LYS A 231 -17.00 -2.67 6.29
N LEU A 232 -17.80 -2.77 5.23
CA LEU A 232 -18.14 -1.63 4.36
C LEU A 232 -18.65 -0.40 5.15
N GLU A 233 -19.41 -0.60 6.22
CA GLU A 233 -19.95 0.49 7.05
C GLU A 233 -18.87 1.27 7.84
N ASP A 234 -17.70 0.67 8.05
CA ASP A 234 -16.55 1.31 8.71
C ASP A 234 -15.76 2.21 7.74
N LEU A 235 -15.96 2.05 6.42
CA LEU A 235 -15.34 2.87 5.40
C LEU A 235 -16.09 4.19 5.20
N PRO A 236 -15.39 5.30 4.87
CA PRO A 236 -16.01 6.55 4.45
C PRO A 236 -16.81 6.35 3.15
N PRO A 237 -17.78 7.24 2.85
CA PRO A 237 -18.68 7.07 1.70
C PRO A 237 -17.99 6.83 0.36
N ARG A 238 -16.94 7.59 0.02
CA ARG A 238 -16.20 7.44 -1.25
C ARG A 238 -15.56 6.06 -1.36
N THR A 239 -14.74 5.71 -0.37
CA THR A 239 -14.03 4.43 -0.30
C THR A 239 -15.01 3.26 -0.21
N ARG A 240 -16.12 3.41 0.52
CA ARG A 240 -17.17 2.39 0.60
C ARG A 240 -17.77 2.10 -0.76
N SER A 241 -18.10 3.14 -1.53
CA SER A 241 -18.61 2.96 -2.90
C SER A 241 -17.60 2.27 -3.79
N TRP A 242 -16.31 2.58 -3.64
CA TRP A 242 -15.25 1.89 -4.36
C TRP A 242 -15.17 0.40 -3.99
N PHE A 243 -15.14 0.07 -2.69
CA PHE A 243 -15.11 -1.33 -2.22
C PHE A 243 -16.34 -2.15 -2.65
N LYS A 244 -17.51 -1.52 -2.83
CA LYS A 244 -18.66 -2.20 -3.43
C LYS A 244 -18.41 -2.58 -4.88
N ILE A 245 -17.77 -1.71 -5.66
CA ILE A 245 -17.42 -2.04 -7.04
C ILE A 245 -16.40 -3.18 -7.07
N LEU A 246 -15.42 -3.14 -6.17
CA LEU A 246 -14.42 -4.21 -6.02
C LEU A 246 -15.06 -5.58 -5.76
N THR A 247 -16.03 -5.65 -4.85
CA THR A 247 -16.56 -6.92 -4.33
C THR A 247 -17.85 -7.39 -5.02
N GLU A 248 -18.75 -6.48 -5.41
CA GLU A 248 -20.08 -6.80 -5.94
C GLU A 248 -20.13 -6.71 -7.48
N THR A 249 -19.40 -5.78 -8.08
CA THR A 249 -19.40 -5.55 -9.53
C THR A 249 -17.99 -5.49 -10.15
N PRO A 250 -17.12 -6.52 -10.01
CA PRO A 250 -15.75 -6.48 -10.54
C PRO A 250 -15.64 -6.22 -12.05
N ARG A 251 -16.69 -6.52 -12.81
CA ARG A 251 -16.76 -6.21 -14.25
C ARG A 251 -16.85 -4.71 -14.53
N GLU A 252 -17.52 -3.93 -13.68
CA GLU A 252 -17.59 -2.46 -13.81
C GLU A 252 -16.22 -1.81 -13.60
N ARG A 253 -15.37 -2.43 -12.77
CA ARG A 253 -13.97 -2.04 -12.62
C ARG A 253 -13.13 -2.40 -13.85
N THR A 254 -13.19 -3.66 -14.29
CA THR A 254 -12.25 -4.21 -15.30
C THR A 254 -12.61 -3.87 -16.74
N HIS A 255 -13.90 -3.66 -17.04
CA HIS A 255 -14.41 -3.41 -18.40
C HIS A 255 -15.28 -2.13 -18.48
N GLY A 256 -15.41 -1.39 -17.37
CA GLY A 256 -16.16 -0.14 -17.30
C GLY A 256 -15.26 1.09 -17.16
N ASP A 257 -15.88 2.24 -16.94
CA ASP A 257 -15.22 3.53 -16.74
C ASP A 257 -15.06 3.88 -15.24
N ALA A 258 -15.30 2.91 -14.34
CA ALA A 258 -15.42 3.19 -12.92
C ALA A 258 -14.16 3.82 -12.31
N GLU A 259 -12.98 3.27 -12.63
CA GLU A 259 -11.70 3.80 -12.14
C GLU A 259 -11.44 5.24 -12.62
N GLU A 260 -11.68 5.50 -13.91
CA GLU A 260 -11.49 6.82 -14.50
C GLU A 260 -12.46 7.85 -13.92
N ARG A 261 -13.75 7.49 -13.82
CA ARG A 261 -14.79 8.33 -13.23
C ARG A 261 -14.47 8.65 -11.78
N PHE A 262 -14.14 7.65 -10.96
CA PHE A 262 -13.74 7.88 -9.56
C PHE A 262 -12.49 8.75 -9.47
N GLY A 263 -11.45 8.45 -10.24
CA GLY A 263 -10.22 9.24 -10.25
C GLY A 263 -10.42 10.69 -10.70
N ALA A 264 -11.35 10.95 -11.61
CA ALA A 264 -11.72 12.30 -12.03
C ALA A 264 -12.52 13.03 -10.95
N GLU A 265 -13.57 12.39 -10.41
CA GLU A 265 -14.41 12.96 -9.34
C GLU A 265 -13.60 13.29 -8.08
N MET A 266 -12.69 12.40 -7.67
CA MET A 266 -11.86 12.61 -6.48
C MET A 266 -10.89 13.78 -6.66
N ARG A 267 -10.41 14.01 -7.88
CA ARG A 267 -9.56 15.18 -8.19
C ARG A 267 -10.34 16.47 -8.23
N GLU A 268 -11.51 16.46 -8.88
CA GLU A 268 -12.41 17.62 -8.92
C GLU A 268 -12.84 18.03 -7.50
N ALA A 269 -13.10 17.06 -6.63
CA ALA A 269 -13.44 17.28 -5.23
C ALA A 269 -12.23 17.63 -4.32
N GLY A 270 -10.99 17.55 -4.83
CA GLY A 270 -9.77 17.77 -4.06
C GLY A 270 -9.48 16.70 -3.00
N GLU A 271 -10.09 15.51 -3.11
CA GLU A 271 -9.89 14.36 -2.22
C GLU A 271 -8.51 13.70 -2.42
N VAL A 272 -7.98 13.76 -3.65
CA VAL A 272 -6.63 13.31 -4.00
C VAL A 272 -5.82 14.45 -4.61
N PRO A 273 -4.51 14.56 -4.30
CA PRO A 273 -3.62 15.51 -4.96
C PRO A 273 -3.61 15.33 -6.47
N GLU A 274 -3.43 16.42 -7.22
CA GLU A 274 -3.39 16.39 -8.69
C GLU A 274 -2.27 15.48 -9.23
N LYS A 275 -1.15 15.42 -8.50
CA LYS A 275 0.04 14.63 -8.87
C LYS A 275 0.63 13.95 -7.65
N SER A 276 1.18 12.76 -7.88
CA SER A 276 2.06 12.11 -6.92
C SER A 276 3.27 13.00 -6.62
N PRO A 277 3.72 13.11 -5.35
CA PRO A 277 4.99 13.74 -5.02
C PRO A 277 6.20 12.91 -5.49
N TRP A 278 5.96 11.67 -5.95
CA TRP A 278 7.01 10.71 -6.28
C TRP A 278 7.01 10.39 -7.77
N PRO A 279 8.18 10.37 -8.42
CA PRO A 279 8.29 9.83 -9.77
C PRO A 279 7.90 8.35 -9.78
N SER A 280 7.16 7.95 -10.82
CA SER A 280 6.91 6.54 -11.15
C SER A 280 6.76 6.40 -12.65
N ALA A 281 7.29 5.31 -13.20
CA ALA A 281 7.15 5.01 -14.62
C ALA A 281 5.72 4.55 -14.91
N ALA A 282 5.17 5.06 -16.01
CA ALA A 282 3.94 4.55 -16.58
C ALA A 282 4.14 3.10 -17.05
N ILE A 283 3.16 2.23 -16.80
CA ILE A 283 3.20 0.83 -17.23
C ILE A 283 2.82 0.71 -18.70
N MET A 284 1.83 1.51 -19.10
CA MET A 284 1.23 1.46 -20.42
C MET A 284 1.55 2.73 -21.21
N PRO A 285 1.58 2.67 -22.55
CA PRO A 285 1.73 3.86 -23.39
C PRO A 285 0.63 4.90 -23.09
N ALA A 286 0.95 6.18 -23.23
CA ALA A 286 -0.07 7.23 -23.13
C ALA A 286 -1.17 7.00 -24.18
N GLY A 287 -2.44 7.12 -23.78
CA GLY A 287 -3.58 6.92 -24.67
C GLY A 287 -4.07 5.46 -24.80
N TRP A 288 -3.45 4.49 -24.13
CA TRP A 288 -3.80 3.07 -24.31
C TRP A 288 -5.24 2.72 -23.90
N ARG A 289 -5.82 3.45 -22.93
CA ARG A 289 -7.21 3.22 -22.50
C ARG A 289 -8.20 3.69 -23.58
N GLU A 290 -7.91 4.80 -24.22
CA GLU A 290 -8.68 5.31 -25.37
C GLU A 290 -8.61 4.32 -26.54
N GLU A 291 -7.41 3.82 -26.86
CA GLU A 291 -7.22 2.78 -27.88
C GLU A 291 -8.01 1.50 -27.55
N LEU A 292 -8.02 1.08 -26.28
CA LEU A 292 -8.78 -0.10 -25.84
C LEU A 292 -10.29 0.10 -25.98
N LYS A 293 -10.81 1.28 -25.61
CA LYS A 293 -12.24 1.60 -25.77
C LYS A 293 -12.67 1.58 -27.23
N GLU A 294 -11.87 2.18 -28.12
CA GLU A 294 -12.13 2.15 -29.57
C GLU A 294 -12.16 0.71 -30.10
N TYR A 295 -11.26 -0.14 -29.60
CA TYR A 295 -11.24 -1.55 -29.94
C TYR A 295 -12.48 -2.30 -29.44
N ASP A 296 -12.89 -2.10 -28.19
CA ASP A 296 -14.07 -2.74 -27.61
C ASP A 296 -15.36 -2.32 -28.32
N GLU A 297 -15.51 -1.03 -28.66
CA GLU A 297 -16.64 -0.53 -29.46
C GLU A 297 -16.66 -1.15 -30.86
N MET A 298 -15.49 -1.31 -31.49
CA MET A 298 -15.37 -1.97 -32.78
C MET A 298 -15.76 -3.45 -32.70
N MET A 299 -15.32 -4.17 -31.65
CA MET A 299 -15.66 -5.58 -31.44
C MET A 299 -17.15 -5.76 -31.19
N LYS A 300 -17.77 -4.88 -30.39
CA LYS A 300 -19.21 -4.91 -30.13
C LYS A 300 -20.04 -4.70 -31.41
N LYS A 301 -19.64 -3.74 -32.26
CA LYS A 301 -20.29 -3.55 -33.58
C LYS A 301 -20.18 -4.79 -34.45
N LYS A 302 -19.02 -5.46 -34.43
CA LYS A 302 -18.81 -6.69 -35.19
C LYS A 302 -19.69 -7.84 -34.69
N GLU A 303 -19.84 -8.00 -33.38
CA GLU A 303 -20.75 -8.99 -32.80
C GLU A 303 -22.21 -8.71 -33.19
N GLU A 304 -22.65 -7.44 -33.12
CA GLU A 304 -24.01 -7.03 -33.54
C GLU A 304 -24.25 -7.33 -35.04
N GLU A 305 -23.26 -7.08 -35.91
CA GLU A 305 -23.33 -7.41 -37.34
C GLU A 305 -23.39 -8.93 -37.60
N GLU A 306 -22.63 -9.74 -36.86
CA GLU A 306 -22.64 -11.20 -36.97
C GLU A 306 -23.97 -11.80 -36.50
N GLU A 307 -24.54 -11.29 -35.41
CA GLU A 307 -25.88 -11.67 -34.94
C GLU A 307 -26.97 -11.31 -35.95
N GLU A 308 -26.91 -10.11 -36.55
CA GLU A 308 -27.87 -9.70 -37.57
C GLU A 308 -27.77 -10.59 -38.83
N GLN A 309 -26.57 -10.96 -39.25
CA GLN A 309 -26.36 -11.88 -40.36
C GLN A 309 -26.89 -13.29 -40.06
N MET A 310 -26.72 -13.79 -38.84
CA MET A 310 -27.30 -15.07 -38.43
C MET A 310 -28.82 -15.03 -38.44
N ARG A 311 -29.44 -13.96 -37.91
CA ARG A 311 -30.89 -13.78 -37.95
C ARG A 311 -31.45 -13.77 -39.36
N LYS A 312 -30.78 -13.07 -40.30
CA LYS A 312 -31.17 -13.06 -41.72
C LYS A 312 -31.09 -14.46 -42.35
N LYS A 313 -30.02 -15.21 -42.08
CA LYS A 313 -29.88 -16.60 -42.56
C LYS A 313 -30.94 -17.53 -41.98
N GLU A 314 -31.30 -17.38 -40.70
CA GLU A 314 -32.37 -18.15 -40.08
C GLU A 314 -33.75 -17.85 -40.68
N GLU A 315 -34.01 -16.59 -41.05
CA GLU A 315 -35.24 -16.18 -41.73
C GLU A 315 -35.30 -16.75 -43.15
N GLU A 316 -34.21 -16.68 -43.93
CA GLU A 316 -34.12 -17.30 -45.26
C GLU A 316 -34.36 -18.81 -45.23
N VAL A 317 -33.74 -19.53 -44.27
CA VAL A 317 -33.96 -20.98 -44.09
C VAL A 317 -35.41 -21.31 -43.74
N LYS A 318 -36.08 -20.47 -42.96
CA LYS A 318 -37.51 -20.66 -42.62
C LYS A 318 -38.42 -20.37 -43.81
N GLU A 319 -38.09 -19.43 -44.67
CA GLU A 319 -38.85 -19.16 -45.90
C GLU A 319 -38.72 -20.32 -46.91
N GLU A 320 -37.50 -20.86 -47.08
CA GLU A 320 -37.26 -22.02 -47.97
C GLU A 320 -37.94 -23.31 -47.48
N GLN A 321 -38.09 -23.52 -46.18
CA GLN A 321 -38.77 -24.69 -45.61
C GLN A 321 -40.31 -24.62 -45.71
N ASN A 322 -40.87 -23.44 -45.95
CA ASN A 322 -42.32 -23.22 -46.06
C ASN A 322 -42.82 -23.08 -47.51
N ALA A 323 -41.93 -23.17 -48.50
CA ALA A 323 -42.22 -23.12 -49.94
C ALA A 323 -42.35 -24.52 -50.56
#